data_AF-A0A3M3UBM9-F1
#
_entry.id   AF-A0A3M3UBM9-F1
#
_cell.length_a   1.000
_cell.length_b   1.000
_cell.length_c   1.000
_cell.angle_alpha   90.00
_cell.angle_beta   90.00
_cell.angle_gamma   90.00
#
_symmetry.space_group_name_H-M   'P 1'
#
loop_
_entity.id
_entity.type
_entity.pdbx_description
1 polymer ?
#
loop_
_entity_poly.entity_id
_entity_poly.type
_entity_poly.pdbx_seq_one_letter_code
_entity_poly.pdbx_strand_id
1 'polypeptide(L)' 'MVQIATGAWFDPLVHGEPGSLEKHGNPNVITQDIGASSLSQGCAAQTASVDIVKWDQALPPVTAFEPPSLL' A
#
# COMPACT_ATOMS: atom_id res chain seq x y z
N MET A 1 3.13 18.80 1.55
CA MET A 1 3.43 17.75 0.56
C MET A 1 3.98 16.57 1.32
N VAL A 2 3.50 15.36 1.04
CA VAL A 2 4.03 14.12 1.61
C VAL A 2 4.57 13.25 0.50
N GLN A 3 5.52 12.38 0.82
CA GLN A 3 6.16 11.50 -0.15
C GLN A 3 6.44 10.15 0.50
N ILE A 4 6.06 9.08 -0.19
CA ILE A 4 6.37 7.69 0.15
C ILE A 4 6.98 7.07 -1.10
N ALA A 5 8.15 6.43 -0.97
CA ALA A 5 8.85 5.86 -2.12
C ALA A 5 8.18 4.56 -2.57
N THR A 6 8.10 4.33 -3.87
CA THR A 6 7.64 3.05 -4.42
C THR A 6 8.68 1.95 -4.19
N GLY A 7 8.24 0.69 -4.15
CA GLY A 7 9.12 -0.48 -4.09
C GLY A 7 9.11 -1.22 -2.75
N ALA A 8 8.38 -0.71 -1.75
CA ALA A 8 8.13 -1.45 -0.52
C ALA A 8 7.33 -2.74 -0.81
N TRP A 9 7.71 -3.83 -0.16
CA TRP A 9 7.00 -5.12 -0.21
C TRP A 9 5.61 -4.96 0.39
N PHE A 10 4.60 -5.59 -0.22
CA PHE A 10 3.24 -5.61 0.33
C PHE A 10 3.16 -6.57 1.51
N ASP A 11 2.63 -6.08 2.62
CA ASP A 11 2.55 -6.81 3.88
C ASP A 11 1.18 -6.54 4.53
N PRO A 12 0.15 -7.36 4.26
CA PRO A 12 -1.16 -7.18 4.86
C PRO A 12 -1.18 -7.70 6.30
N LEU A 13 -1.91 -7.02 7.18
CA LEU A 13 -2.19 -7.48 8.54
C LEU A 13 -2.90 -8.84 8.56
N VAL A 14 -3.87 -9.03 7.66
CA VAL A 14 -4.62 -10.28 7.46
C VAL A 14 -4.49 -10.71 6.00
N HIS A 15 -3.78 -11.79 5.76
CA HIS A 15 -3.61 -12.34 4.42
C HIS A 15 -4.94 -12.83 3.82
N GLY A 16 -5.22 -12.42 2.59
CA GLY A 16 -6.43 -12.82 1.86
C GLY A 16 -7.68 -12.00 2.18
N GLU A 17 -7.63 -11.09 3.14
CA GLU A 17 -8.73 -10.18 3.45
C GLU A 17 -8.65 -8.89 2.60
N PRO A 18 -9.64 -8.61 1.73
CA PRO A 18 -9.67 -7.38 0.95
C PRO A 18 -9.72 -6.15 1.86
N GLY A 19 -8.83 -5.18 1.62
CA GLY A 19 -8.77 -3.95 2.41
C GLY A 19 -8.09 -4.10 3.77
N SER A 20 -7.46 -5.25 4.04
CA SER A 20 -6.57 -5.39 5.20
C SER A 20 -5.54 -4.27 5.23
N LEU A 21 -5.26 -3.76 6.44
CA LEU A 21 -4.21 -2.77 6.68
C LEU A 21 -2.88 -3.26 6.11
N GLU A 22 -2.21 -2.40 5.34
CA GLU A 22 -0.84 -2.60 4.91
C GLU A 22 0.09 -2.02 5.99
N LYS A 23 1.04 -2.81 6.49
CA LYS A 23 1.85 -2.46 7.67
C LYS A 23 3.29 -2.07 7.36
N HIS A 24 3.77 -2.26 6.13
CA HIS A 24 5.17 -2.02 5.77
C HIS A 24 5.38 -0.65 5.10
N GLY A 25 4.44 -0.19 4.29
CA GLY A 25 4.42 1.14 3.68
C GLY A 25 4.36 1.14 2.15
N ASN A 26 3.77 0.13 1.50
CA ASN A 26 3.62 0.13 0.04
C ASN A 26 2.65 1.22 -0.44
N PRO A 27 3.11 2.28 -1.12
CA PRO A 27 2.23 3.39 -1.50
C PRO A 27 1.17 2.99 -2.53
N ASN A 28 1.37 1.92 -3.30
CA ASN A 28 0.42 1.53 -4.34
C ASN A 28 -0.92 1.04 -3.78
N VAL A 29 -1.00 0.65 -2.49
CA VAL A 29 -2.26 0.26 -1.85
C VAL A 29 -3.27 1.40 -1.72
N ILE A 30 -2.81 2.64 -1.83
CA ILE A 30 -3.64 3.86 -1.74
C ILE A 30 -3.68 4.64 -3.06
N THR A 31 -3.27 4.00 -4.17
CA THR A 31 -3.37 4.58 -5.53
C THR A 31 -4.59 4.05 -6.26
N GLN A 32 -5.14 4.85 -7.19
CA GLN A 32 -6.26 4.43 -8.00
C GLN A 32 -5.77 3.69 -9.26
N ASP A 33 -6.39 2.56 -9.56
CA ASP A 33 -6.17 1.82 -10.80
C ASP A 33 -7.08 2.35 -11.91
N ILE A 34 -6.71 3.51 -12.48
CA ILE A 34 -7.42 4.17 -13.57
C ILE A 34 -6.45 4.61 -14.66
N GLY A 35 -6.91 4.58 -15.92
CA GLY A 35 -6.17 5.11 -17.05
C GLY A 35 -6.12 6.64 -17.02
N ALA A 36 -4.98 7.22 -17.41
CA ALA A 36 -4.76 8.66 -17.39
C ALA A 36 -5.71 9.45 -18.31
N SER A 37 -6.17 8.84 -19.42
CA SER A 37 -7.15 9.43 -20.33
C SER A 37 -7.78 8.38 -21.25
N SER A 38 -8.91 8.70 -21.88
CA SER A 38 -9.57 7.83 -22.87
C SER A 38 -8.64 7.42 -24.01
N LEU A 39 -7.72 8.31 -24.42
CA LEU A 39 -6.76 8.07 -25.50
C LEU A 39 -5.57 7.20 -25.06
N SER A 40 -4.87 7.59 -24.00
CA SER A 40 -3.58 6.97 -23.65
C SER A 40 -3.73 5.68 -22.86
N GLN A 41 -4.76 5.61 -21.99
CA GLN A 41 -4.90 4.55 -20.98
C GLN A 41 -3.59 4.29 -20.19
N GLY A 42 -2.74 5.31 -20.06
CA GLY A 42 -1.46 5.22 -19.35
C GLY A 42 -1.65 5.19 -17.83
N CYS A 43 -0.57 4.88 -17.10
CA CYS A 43 -0.59 4.82 -15.64
C CYS A 43 -0.85 6.20 -15.01
N ALA A 44 -1.76 6.23 -14.01
CA ALA A 44 -2.08 7.42 -13.23
C ALA A 44 -1.68 7.34 -11.74
N ALA A 45 -0.91 6.32 -11.33
CA ALA A 45 -0.66 5.98 -9.92
C ALA A 45 0.01 7.10 -9.08
N GLN A 46 0.72 8.04 -9.69
CA GLN A 46 1.35 9.16 -8.98
C GLN A 46 0.39 10.31 -8.66
N THR A 47 -0.87 10.21 -9.08
CA THR A 47 -1.95 11.11 -8.68
C THR A 47 -2.76 10.44 -7.57
N ALA A 48 -2.57 10.87 -6.32
CA ALA A 48 -3.30 10.34 -5.18
C ALA A 48 -3.72 11.47 -4.23
N SER A 49 -4.92 11.35 -3.68
CA SER A 49 -5.42 12.20 -2.60
C SER A 49 -5.61 11.34 -1.36
N VAL A 50 -5.03 11.77 -0.23
CA VAL A 50 -5.02 11.01 1.01
C VAL A 50 -5.24 11.93 2.19
N ASP A 51 -5.87 11.39 3.23
CA ASP A 51 -5.87 11.96 4.56
C ASP A 51 -4.81 11.26 5.42
N ILE A 52 -4.21 12.00 6.34
CA ILE A 52 -3.16 11.48 7.23
C ILE A 52 -3.58 11.75 8.66
N VAL A 53 -3.58 10.67 9.44
CA VAL A 53 -3.86 10.72 10.89
C VAL A 53 -2.69 10.13 11.64
N LYS A 54 -2.51 10.57 12.89
CA LYS A 54 -1.56 9.92 13.80
C LYS A 54 -2.10 8.54 14.16
N TRP A 55 -1.28 7.51 13.98
CA TRP A 55 -1.58 6.18 14.53
C TRP A 55 -1.48 6.23 16.05
N ASP A 56 -2.56 5.84 16.74
CA ASP A 56 -2.71 5.93 18.20
C ASP A 56 -2.76 4.56 18.89
N GLN A 57 -2.54 3.48 18.13
CA GLN A 57 -2.50 2.11 18.62
C GLN A 57 -1.07 1.56 18.67
N ALA A 58 -0.89 0.34 19.19
CA ALA A 58 0.36 -0.38 19.05
C ALA A 58 0.65 -0.66 17.56
N LEU A 59 1.93 -0.58 17.16
CA LEU A 59 2.33 -0.89 15.80
C LEU A 59 2.34 -2.41 15.58
N PRO A 60 1.68 -2.93 14.53
CA PRO A 60 1.82 -4.34 14.18
C PRO A 60 3.25 -4.66 13.72
N PRO A 61 3.75 -5.88 13.96
CA PRO A 61 5.08 -6.27 13.48
C PRO A 61 5.11 -6.38 11.97
N VAL A 62 6.12 -5.79 11.32
CA VAL A 62 6.38 -5.96 9.88
C VAL A 62 6.89 -7.38 9.62
N THR A 63 6.19 -8.11 8.75
CA THR A 63 6.51 -9.51 8.38
C THR A 63 6.89 -9.66 6.91
N ALA A 64 6.97 -8.57 6.16
CA ALA A 64 7.33 -8.55 4.73
C ALA A 64 8.65 -9.26 4.40
N PHE A 65 9.55 -9.36 5.38
CA PHE A 65 10.89 -9.94 5.26
C PHE A 65 11.03 -11.28 5.96
N GLU A 66 9.98 -11.75 6.63
CA GLU A 66 9.97 -13.06 7.25
C GLU A 66 9.75 -14.14 6.19
N PRO A 67 10.47 -15.27 6.26
CA PRO A 67 10.21 -16.38 5.37
C PRO A 67 8.80 -16.94 5.62
N PRO A 68 8.12 -17.46 4.58
CA PRO A 68 6.84 -18.13 4.77
C PRO A 68 7.02 -19.36 5.66
N SER A 69 5.97 -19.70 6.41
CA SER A 69 5.93 -20.97 7.15
C SER A 69 6.02 -22.14 6.17
N LEU A 70 7.05 -22.97 6.33
CA LEU A 70 7.17 -24.24 5.63
C LEU A 70 6.19 -25.22 6.30
N LEU A 71 5.04 -25.46 5.66
CA LEU A 71 4.12 -26.54 6.02
C LEU A 71 4.62 -27.87 5.43
#